data_AF-K2CJN1-F1
#
_entry.id   AF-K2CJN1-F1
#
_cell.length_a   1.000
_cell.length_b   1.000
_cell.length_c   1.000
_cell.angle_alpha   90.00
_cell.angle_beta   90.00
_cell.angle_gamma   90.00
#
_symmetry.space_group_name_H-M   'P 1'
#
loop_
_entity.id
_entity.type
_entity.pdbx_description
1 polymer ?
#
loop_
_entity_poly.entity_id
_entity_poly.type
_entity_poly.pdbx_seq_one_letter_code
_entity_poly.pdbx_strand_id
1 'polypeptide(L)'
;MFKPIPKATREEILSKIKNGEKVMDVASVYGISPKTIYTWLRNQITPQASAMELNRLKRENEELKRIIGLVTLELERGKKNRHY
;
A
#
# COMPACT_ATOMS: atom_id res chain seq x y z
N MET A 1 22.66 -23.37 1.33
CA MET A 1 21.33 -23.48 0.67
C MET A 1 20.33 -22.70 1.52
N PHE A 2 19.65 -21.69 0.97
CA PHE A 2 18.64 -20.91 1.69
C PHE A 2 17.37 -21.75 1.86
N LYS A 3 16.92 -21.97 3.10
CA LYS A 3 15.64 -22.64 3.38
C LYS A 3 14.57 -21.58 3.64
N PRO A 4 13.52 -21.49 2.82
CA PRO A 4 12.45 -20.55 3.05
C PRO A 4 11.72 -20.92 4.35
N ILE A 5 11.47 -19.91 5.19
CA ILE A 5 10.73 -20.09 6.44
C ILE A 5 9.24 -20.25 6.10
N PRO A 6 8.55 -21.29 6.61
CA PRO A 6 7.13 -21.48 6.36
C PRO A 6 6.29 -20.27 6.78
N LYS A 7 5.23 -19.98 6.03
CA LYS A 7 4.33 -18.85 6.27
C LYS A 7 3.71 -18.90 7.67
N ALA A 8 3.27 -20.08 8.11
CA ALA A 8 2.68 -20.30 9.43
C ALA A 8 3.65 -19.92 10.56
N THR A 9 4.91 -20.35 10.47
CA THR A 9 5.95 -20.01 11.46
C THR A 9 6.23 -18.51 11.48
N ARG A 10 6.28 -17.85 10.32
CA ARG A 10 6.42 -16.40 10.25
C ARG A 10 5.26 -15.68 10.95
N GLU A 11 4.02 -16.12 10.71
CA GLU A 11 2.82 -15.50 11.29
C GLU A 11 2.79 -15.65 12.82
N GLU A 12 3.16 -16.83 13.32
CA GLU A 12 3.29 -17.10 14.76
C GLU A 12 4.33 -16.17 15.42
N ILE A 13 5.53 -16.07 14.85
CA ILE A 13 6.59 -15.17 15.32
C ILE A 13 6.11 -13.72 15.40
N LEU A 14 5.42 -13.25 14.35
CA LEU A 14 4.92 -11.89 14.30
C LEU A 14 3.78 -11.65 15.30
N SER A 15 2.95 -12.67 15.58
CA SER A 15 1.93 -12.59 16.63
C SER A 15 2.55 -12.45 18.02
N LYS A 16 3.59 -13.24 18.33
CA LYS A 16 4.32 -13.18 19.60
C LYS A 16 4.92 -11.80 19.85
N ILE A 17 5.54 -11.22 18.83
CA ILE A 17 6.12 -9.88 18.92
C ILE A 17 5.03 -8.81 19.11
N LYS A 18 3.89 -8.94 18.42
CA LYS A 18 2.74 -8.04 18.63
C LYS A 18 2.17 -8.11 20.05
N ASN A 19 2.26 -9.28 20.68
CA ASN A 19 1.84 -9.50 22.07
C ASN A 19 2.85 -8.96 23.10
N GLY A 20 3.96 -8.35 22.67
CA GLY A 20 4.92 -7.68 23.53
C GLY A 20 6.22 -8.46 23.77
N GLU A 21 6.39 -9.64 23.16
CA GLU A 21 7.65 -10.39 23.28
C GLU A 21 8.81 -9.66 22.58
N LYS A 22 9.99 -9.72 23.19
CA LYS A 22 11.19 -9.06 22.65
C LYS A 22 11.69 -9.80 21.42
N VAL A 23 11.94 -9.06 20.34
CA VAL A 23 12.44 -9.59 19.06
C VAL A 23 13.69 -10.46 19.20
N MET A 24 14.60 -10.09 20.10
CA MET A 24 15.84 -10.84 20.34
C MET A 24 15.59 -12.24 20.92
N ASP A 25 14.62 -12.35 21.83
CA ASP A 25 14.33 -13.60 22.53
C ASP A 25 13.59 -14.55 21.58
N VAL A 26 12.61 -14.02 20.84
CA VAL A 26 11.91 -14.77 19.79
C VAL A 26 12.86 -15.19 18.67
N ALA A 27 13.77 -14.32 18.23
CA ALA A 27 14.80 -14.65 17.26
C ALA A 27 15.66 -15.84 17.69
N SER A 28 16.08 -15.86 18.96
CA SER A 28 16.88 -16.94 19.54
C SER A 28 16.11 -18.26 19.56
N VAL A 29 14.85 -18.24 20.02
CA VAL A 29 14.00 -19.46 20.14
C VAL A 29 13.77 -20.11 18.78
N TYR A 30 13.51 -19.32 17.74
CA TYR A 30 13.20 -19.84 16.41
C TYR A 30 14.44 -19.97 15.50
N GLY A 31 15.63 -19.62 16.00
CA GLY A 31 16.88 -19.70 15.24
C GLY A 31 16.92 -18.77 14.03
N ILE A 32 16.29 -17.59 14.12
CA ILE A 32 16.16 -16.62 13.02
C ILE A 32 16.93 -15.36 13.39
N SER A 33 17.57 -14.72 12.40
CA SER A 33 18.25 -13.44 12.69
C SER A 33 17.23 -12.35 13.08
N PRO A 34 17.49 -11.53 14.11
CA PRO A 34 16.63 -10.41 14.47
C PRO A 34 16.36 -9.47 13.28
N LYS A 35 17.37 -9.28 12.42
CA LYS A 35 17.27 -8.49 11.18
C LYS A 35 16.18 -9.00 10.23
N THR A 36 16.03 -10.33 10.12
CA THR A 36 14.98 -10.95 9.31
C THR A 36 13.60 -10.59 9.84
N ILE A 37 13.43 -10.63 11.16
CA ILE A 37 12.17 -10.28 11.82
C ILE A 37 11.84 -8.81 11.62
N TYR A 38 12.80 -7.89 11.83
CA TYR A 38 12.60 -6.46 11.56
C TYR A 38 12.25 -6.17 10.10
N THR A 39 12.82 -6.93 9.15
CA THR A 39 12.46 -6.83 7.73
C THR A 39 10.99 -7.18 7.51
N TRP A 40 10.47 -8.23 8.16
CA TRP A 40 9.06 -8.60 8.06
C TRP A 40 8.14 -7.56 8.67
N LEU A 41 8.48 -7.03 9.84
CA LEU A 41 7.73 -5.96 10.50
C LEU A 41 7.68 -4.71 9.62
N ARG A 42 8.82 -4.30 9.06
CA ARG A 42 8.90 -3.17 8.12
C ARG A 42 8.00 -3.38 6.91
N ASN A 43 7.99 -4.58 6.34
CA ASN A 43 7.18 -4.90 5.16
C ASN A 43 5.67 -4.96 5.44
N GLN A 44 5.26 -5.12 6.70
CA GLN A 44 3.84 -4.98 7.09
C GLN A 44 3.39 -3.52 7.21
N ILE A 45 4.30 -2.59 7.48
CA ILE A 45 3.99 -1.17 7.72
C ILE A 45 3.90 -0.38 6.42
N THR A 46 4.62 -0.79 5.36
CA THR A 46 4.40 -0.21 4.03
C THR A 46 2.95 -0.46 3.62
N PRO A 47 2.12 0.59 3.45
CA PRO A 47 0.79 0.41 2.93
C PRO A 47 0.95 -0.30 1.60
N GLN A 48 0.38 -1.50 1.49
CA GLN A 48 0.11 -2.06 0.19
C GLN A 48 -1.04 -1.26 -0.42
N ALA A 49 -0.82 0.03 -0.70
CA ALA A 49 -1.45 0.58 -1.88
C ALA A 49 -0.88 -0.26 -3.01
N SER A 50 -1.62 -1.32 -3.36
CA SER A 50 -1.25 -2.19 -4.46
C SER A 50 -0.92 -1.24 -5.61
N ALA A 51 0.20 -1.45 -6.31
CA ALA A 51 0.51 -0.62 -7.48
C ALA A 51 -0.71 -0.53 -8.43
N MET A 52 -1.56 -1.55 -8.43
CA MET A 52 -2.87 -1.60 -9.07
C MET A 52 -3.87 -0.56 -8.53
N GLU A 53 -4.02 -0.41 -7.22
CA GLU A 53 -4.93 0.57 -6.59
C GLU A 53 -4.44 2.00 -6.83
N LEU A 54 -3.14 2.24 -6.73
CA LEU A 54 -2.55 3.53 -7.09
C LEU A 54 -2.80 3.87 -8.57
N ASN A 55 -2.65 2.89 -9.47
CA ASN A 55 -2.91 3.07 -10.90
C ASN A 55 -4.41 3.28 -11.18
N ARG A 56 -5.30 2.60 -10.46
CA ARG A 56 -6.75 2.80 -10.53
C ARG A 56 -7.11 4.23 -10.15
N LEU A 57 -6.65 4.70 -8.99
CA LEU A 57 -6.89 6.07 -8.51
C LEU A 57 -6.36 7.13 -9.48
N LYS A 58 -5.20 6.90 -10.10
CA LYS A 58 -4.67 7.79 -11.14
C LYS A 58 -5.57 7.85 -12.37
N ARG A 59 -6.10 6.73 -12.84
CA ARG A 59 -7.02 6.69 -13.99
C ARG A 59 -8.33 7.41 -13.67
N GLU A 60 -8.91 7.12 -12.50
CA GLU A 60 -10.14 7.78 -12.04
C GLU A 60 -9.95 9.31 -11.95
N ASN A 61 -8.80 9.78 -11.44
CA ASN A 61 -8.48 11.20 -11.38
C ASN A 61 -8.35 11.86 -12.77
N GLU A 62 -7.66 11.20 -13.72
CA GLU A 62 -7.54 11.72 -15.08
C GLU A 62 -8.87 11.77 -15.82
N GLU A 63 -9.75 10.81 -15.59
CA GLU A 63 -11.11 10.80 -16.15
C GLU A 63 -11.96 11.96 -15.60
N LEU A 64 -11.92 12.18 -14.29
CA LEU A 64 -12.60 13.30 -13.64
C LEU A 64 -12.12 14.66 -14.19
N LYS A 65 -10.80 14.84 -14.35
CA LYS A 65 -10.26 16.08 -14.94
C LYS A 65 -10.74 16.30 -16.37
N ARG A 66 -10.85 15.24 -17.19
CA ARG A 66 -11.40 15.35 -18.55
C ARG A 66 -12.86 15.78 -18.55
N ILE A 67 -13.68 15.16 -17.71
CA ILE A 67 -15.11 15.51 -17.59
C ILE A 67 -15.25 16.98 -17.18
N ILE A 68 -14.49 17.42 -16.17
CA ILE A 68 -14.49 18.82 -15.72
C ILE A 68 -14.08 19.75 -16.86
N GLY A 69 -13.03 19.41 -17.62
CA GLY A 69 -12.59 20.20 -18.76
C GLY A 69 -13.66 20.34 -19.85
N LEU A 70 -14.35 19.25 -20.20
CA LEU A 70 -15.43 19.25 -21.19
C LEU A 70 -16.62 20.10 -20.72
N VAL A 71 -17.07 19.91 -19.48
CA VAL A 71 -18.18 20.69 -18.89
C VAL A 71 -17.82 22.18 -18.85
N THR A 72 -16.58 22.51 -18.47
CA THR A 72 -16.12 23.90 -18.42
C THR A 72 -16.14 24.54 -19.81
N LEU A 73 -15.67 23.83 -20.84
CA LEU A 73 -15.70 24.31 -22.23
C LEU A 73 -17.13 24.52 -22.75
N GLU A 74 -18.06 23.61 -22.43
CA GLU A 74 -19.47 23.76 -22.80
C GLU A 74 -20.11 24.98 -22.13
N LEU A 75 -19.82 25.20 -20.84
CA LEU A 75 -20.29 26.37 -20.11
C LEU A 75 -19.75 27.68 -20.72
N GLU A 76 -18.47 27.73 -21.10
CA GLU A 76 -17.88 28.90 -21.76
C GLU A 76 -18.50 29.17 -23.15
N ARG A 77 -18.69 28.13 -23.96
CA ARG A 77 -19.37 28.24 -25.26
C ARG A 77 -20.82 28.70 -25.13
N GLY A 78 -21.54 28.16 -24.15
CA GLY A 78 -22.92 28.57 -23.84
C GLY A 78 -23.03 30.03 -23.40
N LYS A 79 -22.06 30.54 -22.62
CA LYS A 79 -21.97 31.97 -22.26
C LYS A 79 -21.70 32.84 -23.48
N LYS A 80 -20.79 32.42 -24.37
CA LYS A 80 -20.46 33.17 -25.59
C LYS A 80 -21.65 33.29 -26.56
N ASN A 81 -22.45 32.23 -26.71
CA ASN A 81 -23.64 32.23 -27.57
C ASN A 81 -24.82 33.05 -27.01
N ARG A 82 -24.84 33.39 -25.71
CA ARG A 82 -25.88 34.24 -25.10
C ARG A 82 -25.58 35.74 -25.20
N HIS A 83 -24.38 36.12 -25.63
CA HIS A 83 -23.94 37.50 -25.77
C HIS A 83 -23.85 37.97 -27.24
N TYR A 84 -24.46 37.23 -28.17
CA TYR A 84 -24.72 37.64 -29.55
C TYR A 84 -26.21 37.63 -29.83
#